data_AF-A0A1Y4W0U2-F1
#
_entry.id   AF-A0A1Y4W0U2-F1
#
_cell.length_a   1.000
_cell.length_b   1.000
_cell.length_c   1.000
_cell.angle_alpha   90.00
_cell.angle_beta   90.00
_cell.angle_gamma   90.00
#
_symmetry.space_group_name_H-M   'P 1'
#
loop_
_entity.id
_entity.type
_entity.pdbx_description
1 polymer ?
#
loop_
_entity_poly.entity_id
_entity_poly.type
_entity_poly.pdbx_seq_one_letter_code
_entity_poly.pdbx_strand_id
1 'polypeptide(L)'
;MTLGQRIQELRKEKGLSQEGLGEQLGVSRQAVSRWEMDGAVPEVDKLIAMSRIFGVSLNDLLQVEEGPSGPQAQVVLSLPRPWKLGMVALALLTLLSLGSNAYLAWRLGGLEARQAAEQLALDPETPMVAGFDYDFTLWGDKTHIDYTFRLAVGRTVEGLEVELQAVDGEGEVHLVPMDLDAGTVYAGEAELECPAGQFLTLSALFHDSLGNTITQPLAEMRGVG
;
A
#
# COMPACT_ATOMS: atom_id res chain seq x y z
N MET A 1 -5.08 47.52 51.81
CA MET A 1 -4.84 46.70 53.02
C MET A 1 -3.36 46.80 53.32
N THR A 2 -2.93 46.82 54.58
CA THR A 2 -1.48 46.86 54.90
C THR A 2 -0.89 45.46 54.91
N LEU A 3 0.44 45.36 54.84
CA LEU A 3 1.15 44.08 54.96
C LEU A 3 0.84 43.39 56.30
N GLY A 4 0.82 44.14 57.41
CA GLY A 4 0.47 43.60 58.73
C GLY A 4 -0.96 43.06 58.79
N GLN A 5 -1.92 43.80 58.23
CA GLN A 5 -3.30 43.33 58.10
C GLN A 5 -3.38 42.05 57.25
N ARG A 6 -2.62 41.97 56.15
CA ARG A 6 -2.59 40.81 55.26
C ARG A 6 -2.01 39.57 55.95
N ILE A 7 -0.93 39.73 56.71
CA ILE A 7 -0.35 38.65 57.52
C ILE A 7 -1.37 38.17 58.56
N GLN A 8 -2.07 39.09 59.23
CA GLN A 8 -3.06 38.73 60.23
C GLN A 8 -4.25 37.96 59.62
N GLU A 9 -4.73 38.38 58.45
CA GLU A 9 -5.83 37.72 57.74
C GLU A 9 -5.44 36.28 57.35
N LEU A 10 -4.32 36.10 56.65
CA LEU A 10 -3.83 34.79 56.23
C LEU A 10 -3.53 33.86 57.43
N ARG A 11 -3.01 34.41 58.53
CA ARG A 11 -2.80 33.66 59.77
C ARG A 11 -4.12 33.13 60.33
N LYS A 12 -5.16 33.98 60.38
CA LYS A 12 -6.50 33.59 60.86
C LYS A 12 -7.16 32.57 59.94
N GLU A 13 -7.01 32.71 58.62
CA GLU A 13 -7.49 31.72 57.63
C GLU A 13 -6.86 30.34 57.83
N LYS A 14 -5.59 30.28 58.21
CA LYS A 14 -4.90 29.03 58.58
C LYS A 14 -5.18 28.54 60.01
N GLY A 15 -6.03 29.24 60.77
CA GLY A 15 -6.34 28.90 62.16
C GLY A 15 -5.16 29.01 63.13
N LEU A 16 -4.11 29.76 62.78
CA LEU A 16 -2.90 29.88 63.59
C LEU A 16 -3.03 30.99 64.63
N SER A 17 -2.51 30.77 65.84
CA SER A 17 -2.30 31.85 66.82
C SER A 17 -1.02 32.64 66.48
N GLN A 18 -0.87 33.86 67.03
CA GLN A 18 0.38 34.63 66.85
C GLN A 18 1.61 33.88 67.39
N GLU A 19 1.41 33.08 68.44
CA GLU A 19 2.44 32.20 69.01
C GLU A 19 2.77 31.06 68.05
N GLY A 20 1.76 30.38 67.50
CA GLY A 20 1.95 29.29 66.54
C GLY A 20 2.62 29.74 65.23
N LEU A 21 2.29 30.94 64.73
CA LEU A 21 3.02 31.51 63.59
C LEU A 21 4.47 31.85 63.97
N GLY A 22 4.69 32.36 65.19
CA GLY A 22 6.03 32.63 65.72
C GLY A 22 6.89 31.36 65.81
N GLU A 23 6.33 30.27 66.34
CA GLU A 23 7.00 28.97 66.43
C GLU A 23 7.40 28.44 65.05
N GLN A 24 6.49 28.47 64.06
CA GLN A 24 6.80 28.01 62.70
C GLN A 24 7.87 28.87 62.00
N LEU A 25 7.94 30.15 62.33
CA LEU A 25 8.92 31.08 61.78
C LEU A 25 10.20 31.19 62.62
N GLY A 26 10.28 30.53 63.78
CA GLY A 26 11.40 30.65 64.72
C GLY A 26 11.58 32.08 65.27
N VAL A 27 10.48 32.80 65.52
CA VAL A 27 10.47 34.16 66.07
C VAL A 27 9.53 34.26 67.27
N SER A 28 9.69 35.29 68.11
CA SER A 28 8.80 35.49 69.24
C SER A 28 7.40 35.93 68.81
N ARG A 29 6.38 35.58 69.60
CA ARG A 29 5.00 36.09 69.44
C ARG A 29 4.96 37.62 69.31
N GLN A 30 5.82 38.33 70.04
CA GLN A 30 5.90 39.79 70.01
C GLN A 30 6.35 40.32 68.65
N ALA A 31 7.26 39.63 67.95
CA ALA A 31 7.68 39.99 66.60
C ALA A 31 6.50 39.90 65.62
N VAL A 32 5.76 38.79 65.65
CA VAL A 32 4.54 38.59 64.85
C VAL A 32 3.50 39.68 65.14
N SER A 33 3.28 39.99 66.42
CA SER A 33 2.34 41.06 66.79
C SER A 33 2.78 42.42 66.26
N ARG A 34 4.09 42.75 66.27
CA ARG A 34 4.59 44.00 65.70
C ARG A 34 4.42 44.07 64.19
N TRP A 35 4.60 42.96 63.48
CA TRP A 35 4.35 42.89 62.05
C TRP A 35 2.87 43.10 61.73
N GLU A 36 1.96 42.45 62.47
CA GLU A 36 0.51 42.59 62.27
C GLU A 36 -0.02 44.00 62.56
N MET A 37 0.68 44.76 63.40
CA MET A 37 0.35 46.15 63.73
C MET A 37 1.13 47.17 62.88
N ASP A 38 1.82 46.73 61.82
CA ASP A 38 2.68 47.56 60.96
C ASP A 38 3.79 48.32 61.71
N GLY A 39 4.14 47.88 62.93
CA GLY A 39 5.19 48.48 63.77
C GLY A 39 6.61 48.02 63.43
N ALA A 40 6.73 46.99 62.59
CA ALA A 40 7.99 46.53 62.01
C ALA A 40 7.69 45.77 60.71
N VAL A 41 8.66 45.71 59.80
CA VAL A 41 8.56 44.92 58.56
C VAL A 41 9.31 43.60 58.78
N PRO A 42 8.72 42.44 58.41
CA PRO A 42 9.41 41.16 58.46
C PRO A 42 10.60 41.13 57.48
N GLU A 43 11.66 40.42 57.83
CA GLU A 43 12.78 40.18 56.93
C GLU A 43 12.34 39.33 55.72
N VAL A 44 13.08 39.44 54.61
CA VAL A 44 12.78 38.75 53.35
C VAL A 44 12.63 37.23 53.55
N ASP A 45 13.51 36.63 54.36
CA ASP A 45 13.44 35.19 54.66
C ASP A 45 12.14 34.81 55.39
N LYS A 46 11.64 35.69 56.27
CA LYS A 46 10.36 35.49 56.96
C LYS A 46 9.18 35.68 56.02
N LEU A 47 9.26 36.61 55.08
CA LEU A 47 8.24 36.79 54.03
C LEU A 47 8.15 35.56 53.13
N ILE A 48 9.28 34.99 52.71
CA ILE A 48 9.33 33.75 51.92
C ILE A 48 8.79 32.57 52.72
N ALA A 49 9.16 32.46 54.00
CA ALA A 49 8.63 31.40 54.86
C ALA A 49 7.11 31.53 55.06
N MET A 50 6.61 32.76 55.28
CA MET A 50 5.17 33.03 55.37
C MET A 50 4.43 32.71 54.08
N SER A 51 4.98 33.03 52.91
CA SER A 51 4.34 32.70 51.63
C SER A 51 4.14 31.18 51.48
N ARG A 52 5.10 30.37 51.95
CA ARG A 52 4.99 28.90 51.99
C ARG A 52 3.97 28.40 53.02
N ILE A 53 3.96 28.97 54.22
CA ILE A 53 3.01 28.59 55.29
C ILE A 53 1.56 28.92 54.88
N PHE A 54 1.35 30.09 54.28
CA PHE A 54 0.03 30.54 53.85
C PHE A 54 -0.38 29.91 52.51
N GLY A 55 0.56 29.45 51.69
CA GLY A 55 0.31 28.87 50.38
C GLY A 55 -0.05 29.91 49.33
N VAL A 56 0.49 31.12 49.46
CA VAL A 56 0.28 32.25 48.54
C VAL A 56 1.60 32.66 47.91
N SER A 57 1.58 33.34 46.76
CA SER A 57 2.80 33.89 46.19
C SER A 57 3.33 35.04 47.06
N LEU A 58 4.62 35.35 46.95
CA LEU A 58 5.21 36.50 47.65
C LEU A 58 4.56 37.82 47.16
N ASN A 59 4.17 37.89 45.89
CA ASN A 59 3.45 39.02 45.32
C ASN A 59 2.07 39.19 45.95
N ASP A 60 1.32 38.10 46.13
CA ASP A 60 0.00 38.12 46.80
C ASP A 60 0.11 38.50 48.29
N LEU A 61 1.20 38.11 48.95
CA LEU A 61 1.47 38.47 50.33
C LEU A 61 1.79 39.96 50.47
N LEU A 62 2.58 40.50 49.54
CA LEU A 62 3.01 41.90 49.54
C LEU A 62 2.02 42.86 48.85
N GLN A 63 0.96 42.31 48.23
CA GLN A 63 -0.02 43.06 47.43
C GLN A 63 0.64 43.94 46.36
N VAL A 64 1.73 43.44 45.75
CA VAL A 64 2.32 44.11 44.59
C VAL A 64 1.43 43.80 43.41
N GLU A 65 0.77 44.82 42.85
CA GLU A 65 -0.02 44.69 41.63
C GLU A 65 0.87 44.07 40.54
N GLU A 66 0.52 42.86 40.11
CA GLU A 66 1.23 42.20 39.03
C GLU A 66 0.95 42.93 37.72
N GLY A 67 1.96 43.66 37.21
CA GLY A 67 2.11 43.78 35.77
C GLY A 67 2.15 42.36 35.17
N PRO A 68 1.55 42.13 33.98
CA PRO A 68 1.04 40.84 33.54
C PRO A 68 2.08 39.73 33.75
N SER A 69 1.83 38.93 34.77
CA SER A 69 2.55 37.70 35.03
C SER A 69 2.37 36.81 33.80
N GLY A 70 3.51 36.45 33.19
CA GLY A 70 3.55 35.64 31.98
C GLY A 70 2.76 34.34 32.16
N PRO A 71 2.31 33.72 31.05
CA PRO A 71 1.28 32.69 31.09
C PRO A 71 1.68 31.56 32.04
N GLN A 72 0.91 31.40 33.12
CA GLN A 72 0.93 30.15 33.88
C GLN A 72 0.58 29.03 32.90
N ALA A 73 1.47 28.05 32.76
CA ALA A 73 1.29 26.92 31.86
C ALA A 73 0.15 26.02 32.36
N GLN A 74 -1.08 26.45 32.11
CA GLN A 74 -2.23 25.56 32.07
C GLN A 74 -1.99 24.67 30.84
N VAL A 75 -1.85 23.36 31.04
CA VAL A 75 -1.93 22.39 29.95
C VAL A 75 -3.39 22.35 29.49
N VAL A 76 -3.80 23.39 28.77
CA VAL A 76 -5.01 23.36 27.97
C VAL A 76 -4.63 22.60 26.72
N LEU A 77 -5.26 21.45 26.49
CA LEU A 77 -5.22 20.78 25.20
C LEU A 77 -5.90 21.70 24.18
N SER A 78 -5.16 22.67 23.64
CA SER A 78 -5.68 23.59 22.64
C SER A 78 -5.87 22.80 21.36
N LEU A 79 -7.12 22.52 20.98
CA LEU A 79 -7.42 21.94 19.68
C LEU A 79 -6.81 22.83 18.58
N PRO A 80 -6.17 22.24 17.55
CA PRO A 80 -5.59 23.02 16.48
C PRO A 80 -6.66 23.88 15.79
N ARG A 81 -6.28 25.12 15.44
CA ARG A 81 -7.14 26.09 14.74
C ARG A 81 -7.92 25.42 13.58
N PRO A 82 -9.20 25.78 13.35
CA PRO A 82 -10.10 25.02 12.48
C PRO A 82 -9.59 24.89 11.03
N TRP A 83 -8.82 25.86 10.54
CA TRP A 83 -8.22 25.80 9.20
C TRP A 83 -7.15 24.70 9.06
N LYS A 84 -6.42 24.34 10.13
CA LYS A 84 -5.44 23.24 10.11
C LYS A 84 -6.15 21.89 9.96
N LEU A 85 -7.29 21.70 10.64
CA LEU A 85 -8.13 20.52 10.42
C LEU A 85 -8.66 20.49 8.97
N GLY A 86 -9.09 21.64 8.44
CA GLY A 86 -9.54 21.75 7.05
C GLY A 86 -8.45 21.37 6.03
N MET A 87 -7.21 21.82 6.25
CA MET A 87 -6.07 21.46 5.40
C MET A 87 -5.74 19.97 5.45
N VAL A 88 -5.79 19.36 6.63
CA VAL A 88 -5.58 17.90 6.79
C VAL A 88 -6.70 17.12 6.10
N ALA A 89 -7.96 17.54 6.27
CA ALA A 89 -9.10 16.91 5.61
C ALA A 89 -9.01 17.03 4.09
N LEU A 90 -8.61 18.20 3.56
CA LEU A 90 -8.40 18.41 2.13
C LEU A 90 -7.26 17.53 1.62
N ALA A 91 -6.13 17.44 2.33
CA ALA A 91 -5.03 16.57 1.97
C ALA A 91 -5.46 15.10 1.91
N LEU A 92 -6.23 14.63 2.90
CA LEU A 92 -6.78 13.27 2.92
C LEU A 92 -7.75 13.02 1.75
N LEU A 93 -8.63 13.97 1.44
CA LEU A 93 -9.53 13.87 0.29
C LEU A 93 -8.77 13.84 -1.03
N THR A 94 -7.71 14.63 -1.18
CA THR A 94 -6.88 14.64 -2.37
C THR A 94 -6.13 13.32 -2.54
N LEU A 95 -5.59 12.76 -1.46
CA LEU A 95 -4.93 11.44 -1.48
C LEU A 95 -5.91 10.33 -1.83
N LEU A 96 -7.13 10.36 -1.26
CA LEU A 96 -8.17 9.40 -1.57
C LEU A 96 -8.60 9.50 -3.05
N SER A 97 -8.74 10.72 -3.58
CA SER A 97 -9.08 10.96 -4.99
C SER A 97 -7.98 10.47 -5.93
N LEU A 98 -6.71 10.76 -5.64
CA LEU A 98 -5.57 10.27 -6.43
C LEU A 98 -5.51 8.74 -6.42
N GLY A 99 -5.67 8.12 -5.25
CA GLY A 99 -5.68 6.66 -5.13
C GLY A 99 -6.82 6.02 -5.92
N SER A 100 -8.02 6.61 -5.83
CA SER A 100 -9.20 6.14 -6.60
C SER A 100 -8.97 6.24 -8.11
N ASN A 101 -8.44 7.37 -8.59
CA ASN A 101 -8.13 7.56 -10.01
C ASN A 101 -7.08 6.57 -10.51
N ALA A 102 -6.01 6.34 -9.75
CA ALA A 102 -4.99 5.35 -10.10
C ALA A 102 -5.58 3.92 -10.16
N TYR A 103 -6.44 3.57 -9.20
CA TYR A 103 -7.13 2.28 -9.19
C TYR A 103 -8.06 2.11 -10.40
N LEU A 104 -8.85 3.13 -10.73
CA LEU A 104 -9.74 3.11 -11.89
C LEU A 104 -8.96 2.98 -13.20
N ALA A 105 -7.84 3.69 -13.35
CA ALA A 105 -6.98 3.61 -14.52
C ALA A 105 -6.39 2.19 -14.68
N TRP A 106 -5.85 1.61 -13.60
CA TRP A 106 -5.35 0.24 -13.61
C TRP A 106 -6.44 -0.76 -13.99
N ARG A 107 -7.64 -0.61 -13.42
CA ARG A 107 -8.78 -1.49 -13.69
C ARG A 107 -9.28 -1.37 -15.13
N LEU A 108 -9.38 -0.15 -15.68
CA LEU A 108 -9.78 0.07 -17.07
C LEU A 108 -8.78 -0.57 -18.03
N GLY A 109 -7.48 -0.34 -17.84
CA GLY A 109 -6.46 -0.93 -18.70
C GLY A 109 -6.51 -2.46 -18.71
N GLY A 110 -6.80 -3.07 -17.55
CA GLY A 110 -7.01 -4.52 -17.48
C GLY A 110 -8.23 -5.02 -18.25
N LEU A 111 -9.30 -4.23 -18.32
CA LEU A 111 -10.50 -4.57 -19.11
C LEU A 111 -10.28 -4.34 -20.61
N GLU A 112 -9.64 -3.24 -20.98
CA GLU A 112 -9.27 -2.94 -22.37
C GLU A 112 -8.37 -4.02 -22.95
N ALA A 113 -7.37 -4.50 -22.19
CA ALA A 113 -6.50 -5.60 -22.60
C ALA A 113 -7.28 -6.91 -22.84
N ARG A 114 -8.27 -7.21 -21.98
CA ARG A 114 -9.12 -8.40 -22.15
C ARG A 114 -10.01 -8.27 -23.38
N GLN A 115 -10.63 -7.12 -23.58
CA GLN A 115 -11.47 -6.86 -24.75
C GLN A 115 -10.65 -6.91 -26.03
N ALA A 116 -9.43 -6.37 -26.04
CA ALA A 116 -8.52 -6.44 -27.19
C ALA A 116 -8.14 -7.89 -27.52
N ALA A 117 -7.86 -8.71 -26.50
CA ALA A 117 -7.57 -10.14 -26.68
C ALA A 117 -8.79 -10.89 -27.25
N GLU A 118 -10.00 -10.59 -26.76
CA GLU A 118 -11.24 -11.21 -27.23
C GLU A 118 -11.61 -10.75 -28.66
N GLN A 119 -11.38 -9.48 -29.01
CA GLN A 119 -11.54 -8.98 -30.37
C GLN A 119 -10.55 -9.63 -31.34
N LEU A 120 -9.28 -9.78 -30.93
CA LEU A 120 -8.28 -10.48 -31.72
C LEU A 120 -8.65 -11.96 -31.93
N ALA A 121 -9.24 -12.60 -30.93
CA ALA A 121 -9.75 -13.97 -31.03
C ALA A 121 -10.91 -14.11 -32.02
N LEU A 122 -11.70 -13.06 -32.22
CA LEU A 122 -12.85 -13.03 -33.12
C LEU A 122 -12.48 -12.63 -34.56
N ASP A 123 -11.30 -12.06 -34.78
CA ASP A 123 -10.83 -11.65 -36.12
C ASP A 123 -10.53 -12.89 -36.99
N PRO A 124 -11.25 -13.11 -38.11
CA PRO A 124 -11.09 -14.27 -38.97
C PRO A 124 -9.72 -14.39 -39.64
N GLU A 125 -8.95 -13.30 -39.72
CA GLU A 125 -7.60 -13.28 -40.30
C GLU A 125 -6.51 -13.67 -39.29
N THR A 126 -6.83 -13.77 -38.00
CA THR A 126 -5.87 -14.18 -36.96
C THR A 126 -5.56 -15.68 -37.11
N PRO A 127 -4.28 -16.07 -37.21
CA PRO A 127 -3.89 -17.48 -37.29
C PRO A 127 -4.40 -18.25 -36.05
N MET A 128 -4.93 -19.46 -36.24
CA MET A 128 -5.37 -20.33 -35.15
C MET A 128 -4.19 -20.76 -34.26
N VAL A 129 -2.99 -20.87 -34.82
CA VAL A 129 -1.75 -21.18 -34.08
C VAL A 129 -1.00 -19.90 -33.73
N ALA A 130 -0.81 -19.64 -32.44
CA ALA A 130 -0.05 -18.51 -31.91
C ALA A 130 1.45 -18.78 -31.80
N GLY A 131 1.86 -20.05 -31.78
CA GLY A 131 3.25 -20.45 -31.78
C GLY A 131 3.40 -21.94 -32.07
N PHE A 132 4.44 -22.29 -32.82
CA PHE A 132 4.81 -23.66 -33.17
C PHE A 132 6.29 -23.84 -32.85
N ASP A 133 6.56 -24.64 -31.82
CA ASP A 133 7.91 -25.05 -31.43
C ASP A 133 8.08 -26.50 -31.87
N TYR A 134 9.23 -26.81 -32.47
CA TYR A 134 9.56 -28.17 -32.89
C TYR A 134 11.04 -28.44 -32.65
N ASP A 135 11.35 -29.69 -32.35
CA ASP A 135 12.69 -30.24 -32.34
C ASP A 135 12.70 -31.51 -33.18
N PHE A 136 13.85 -31.87 -33.73
CA PHE A 136 13.97 -33.11 -34.50
C PHE A 136 15.27 -33.83 -34.20
N THR A 137 15.16 -35.15 -34.11
CA THR A 137 16.30 -36.03 -33.88
C THR A 137 16.38 -37.07 -34.99
N LEU A 138 17.57 -37.26 -35.55
CA LEU A 138 17.83 -38.28 -36.56
C LEU A 138 18.20 -39.60 -35.88
N TRP A 139 17.46 -40.66 -36.22
CA TRP A 139 17.72 -42.01 -35.71
C TRP A 139 17.76 -43.02 -36.88
N GLY A 140 18.96 -43.21 -37.44
CA GLY A 140 19.15 -44.01 -38.64
C GLY A 140 18.56 -43.31 -39.87
N ASP A 141 17.68 -44.00 -40.60
CA ASP A 141 16.98 -43.47 -41.79
C ASP A 141 15.65 -42.77 -41.44
N LYS A 142 15.31 -42.66 -40.15
CA LYS A 142 14.07 -42.05 -39.65
C LYS A 142 14.35 -40.71 -38.98
N THR A 143 13.45 -39.75 -39.22
CA THR A 143 13.42 -38.45 -38.56
C THR A 143 12.34 -38.48 -37.48
N HIS A 144 12.73 -38.35 -36.22
CA HIS A 144 11.81 -38.15 -35.11
C HIS A 144 11.56 -36.66 -34.93
N ILE A 145 10.30 -36.24 -34.85
CA ILE A 145 9.90 -34.85 -34.70
C ILE A 145 9.07 -34.74 -33.43
N ASP A 146 9.61 -33.97 -32.48
CA ASP A 146 8.90 -33.55 -31.28
C ASP A 146 8.31 -32.18 -31.56
N TYR A 147 6.99 -32.04 -31.46
CA TYR A 147 6.35 -30.77 -31.73
C TYR A 147 5.42 -30.36 -30.60
N THR A 148 5.39 -29.05 -30.36
CA THR A 148 4.46 -28.41 -29.44
C THR A 148 3.88 -27.19 -30.12
N PHE A 149 2.56 -27.14 -30.26
CA PHE A 149 1.89 -25.97 -30.80
C PHE A 149 0.93 -25.38 -29.78
N ARG A 150 0.76 -24.06 -29.84
CA ARG A 150 -0.14 -23.30 -28.97
C ARG A 150 -1.22 -22.63 -29.79
N LEU A 151 -2.48 -22.86 -29.43
CA LEU A 151 -3.60 -22.14 -30.01
C LEU A 151 -3.59 -20.66 -29.60
N ALA A 152 -4.05 -19.81 -30.51
CA ALA A 152 -4.37 -18.42 -30.21
C ALA A 152 -5.50 -18.33 -29.19
N VAL A 153 -5.36 -17.38 -28.25
CA VAL A 153 -6.31 -17.16 -27.16
C VAL A 153 -7.73 -16.99 -27.72
N GLY A 154 -8.70 -17.74 -27.18
CA GLY A 154 -10.11 -17.68 -27.57
C GLY A 154 -10.50 -18.54 -28.79
N ARG A 155 -9.59 -19.36 -29.34
CA ARG A 155 -9.86 -20.31 -30.43
C ARG A 155 -10.06 -21.76 -29.98
N THR A 156 -10.12 -22.03 -28.67
CA THR A 156 -10.44 -23.36 -28.15
C THR A 156 -11.92 -23.66 -28.37
N VAL A 157 -12.21 -24.57 -29.30
CA VAL A 157 -13.56 -25.06 -29.56
C VAL A 157 -13.73 -26.43 -28.91
N GLU A 158 -14.86 -26.66 -28.25
CA GLU A 158 -15.18 -27.94 -27.64
C GLU A 158 -15.36 -29.00 -28.74
N GLY A 159 -14.54 -30.05 -28.72
CA GLY A 159 -14.53 -31.09 -29.77
C GLY A 159 -13.67 -30.76 -30.99
N LEU A 160 -12.74 -29.79 -30.89
CA LEU A 160 -11.75 -29.53 -31.93
C LEU A 160 -10.72 -30.67 -31.99
N GLU A 161 -10.76 -31.46 -33.05
CA GLU A 161 -9.72 -32.44 -33.36
C GLU A 161 -8.62 -31.76 -34.17
N VAL A 162 -7.36 -32.01 -33.79
CA VAL A 162 -6.20 -31.41 -34.45
C VAL A 162 -5.26 -32.49 -34.93
N GLU A 163 -4.89 -32.42 -36.20
CA GLU A 163 -3.94 -33.33 -36.83
C GLU A 163 -2.75 -32.53 -37.39
N LEU A 164 -1.55 -33.07 -37.25
CA LEU A 164 -0.39 -32.62 -38.00
C LEU A 164 -0.45 -33.24 -39.39
N GLN A 165 -0.43 -32.40 -40.41
CA GLN A 165 -0.16 -32.81 -41.78
C GLN A 165 1.32 -32.55 -42.09
N ALA A 166 2.07 -33.62 -42.31
CA ALA A 166 3.42 -33.55 -42.83
C ALA A 166 3.40 -34.01 -44.30
N VAL A 167 3.75 -33.11 -45.21
CA VAL A 167 3.85 -33.41 -46.65
C VAL A 167 5.33 -33.47 -47.03
N ASP A 168 5.78 -34.61 -47.53
CA ASP A 168 7.16 -34.80 -47.97
C ASP A 168 7.43 -34.19 -49.37
N GLY A 169 8.67 -34.31 -49.84
CA GLY A 169 9.07 -33.76 -51.14
C GLY A 169 8.53 -34.55 -52.35
N GLU A 170 7.97 -35.73 -52.13
CA GLU A 170 7.35 -36.59 -53.15
C GLU A 170 5.81 -36.39 -53.20
N GLY A 171 5.26 -35.64 -52.24
CA GLY A 171 3.84 -35.34 -52.11
C GLY A 171 3.07 -36.37 -51.29
N GLU A 172 3.76 -37.27 -50.58
CA GLU A 172 3.13 -38.16 -49.61
C GLU A 172 2.69 -37.37 -48.38
N VAL A 173 1.46 -37.64 -47.93
CA VAL A 173 0.82 -36.93 -46.83
C VAL A 173 0.76 -37.85 -45.62
N HIS A 174 1.46 -37.49 -44.56
CA HIS A 174 1.40 -38.15 -43.27
C HIS A 174 0.53 -37.33 -42.32
N LEU A 175 -0.50 -37.98 -41.77
CA LEU A 175 -1.39 -37.40 -40.77
C LEU A 175 -1.04 -37.98 -39.41
N VAL A 176 -0.70 -37.11 -38.46
CA VAL A 176 -0.37 -37.50 -37.09
C VAL A 176 -1.37 -36.83 -36.14
N PRO A 177 -2.21 -37.62 -35.42
CA PRO A 177 -3.15 -37.04 -34.47
C PRO A 177 -2.39 -36.33 -33.35
N MET A 178 -2.89 -35.19 -32.91
CA MET A 178 -2.31 -34.45 -31.81
C MET A 178 -3.22 -34.49 -30.60
N ASP A 179 -2.64 -34.79 -29.43
CA ASP A 179 -3.38 -34.81 -28.18
C ASP A 179 -3.27 -33.44 -27.46
N LEU A 180 -4.37 -33.05 -26.83
CA LEU A 180 -4.41 -31.87 -25.98
C LEU A 180 -3.70 -32.20 -24.66
N ASP A 181 -2.50 -31.65 -24.47
CA ASP A 181 -1.72 -31.85 -23.25
C ASP A 181 -2.28 -31.01 -22.09
N ALA A 182 -2.41 -29.70 -22.28
CA ALA A 182 -2.96 -28.80 -21.26
C ALA A 182 -3.54 -27.50 -21.82
N GLY A 183 -4.83 -27.27 -21.59
CA GLY A 183 -5.50 -25.99 -21.86
C GLY A 183 -5.59 -25.64 -23.35
N THR A 184 -4.61 -24.89 -23.86
CA THR A 184 -4.53 -24.46 -25.27
C THR A 184 -3.28 -25.01 -25.98
N VAL A 185 -2.56 -25.93 -25.33
CA VAL A 185 -1.30 -26.50 -25.82
C VAL A 185 -1.56 -27.93 -26.25
N TYR A 186 -1.13 -28.24 -27.47
CA TYR A 186 -1.14 -29.57 -28.04
C TYR A 186 0.30 -29.97 -28.29
N ALA A 187 0.60 -31.22 -27.99
CA ALA A 187 1.92 -31.80 -28.17
C ALA A 187 1.79 -33.18 -28.80
N GLY A 188 2.84 -33.59 -29.49
CA GLY A 188 2.91 -34.92 -30.06
C GLY A 188 4.31 -35.24 -30.55
N GLU A 189 4.51 -36.52 -30.82
CA GLU A 189 5.74 -37.07 -31.36
C GLU A 189 5.39 -37.75 -32.68
N ALA A 190 6.16 -37.49 -33.74
CA ALA A 190 5.98 -38.11 -35.05
C ALA A 190 7.29 -38.75 -35.53
N GLU A 191 7.21 -39.99 -35.99
CA GLU A 191 8.30 -40.62 -36.75
C GLU A 191 7.99 -40.55 -38.23
N LEU A 192 8.83 -39.84 -38.99
CA LEU A 192 8.66 -39.64 -40.42
C LEU A 192 9.93 -40.04 -41.16
N GLU A 193 9.77 -40.65 -42.33
CA GLU A 193 10.88 -40.93 -43.24
C GLU A 193 11.01 -39.73 -44.19
N CYS A 194 12.10 -38.97 -44.07
CA CYS A 194 12.34 -37.80 -44.92
C CYS A 194 13.64 -38.02 -45.70
N PRO A 195 13.58 -38.23 -47.03
CA PRO A 195 14.76 -38.41 -47.85
C PRO A 195 15.69 -37.19 -47.82
N ALA A 196 17.00 -37.43 -47.73
CA ALA A 196 18.03 -36.40 -47.72
C ALA A 196 17.87 -35.41 -48.89
N GLY A 197 17.73 -34.12 -48.59
CA GLY A 197 17.62 -33.05 -49.57
C GLY A 197 16.21 -32.70 -50.06
N GLN A 198 15.17 -33.42 -49.63
CA GLN A 198 13.77 -33.07 -49.86
C GLN A 198 13.24 -32.07 -48.82
N PHE A 199 12.12 -31.42 -49.11
CA PHE A 199 11.44 -30.53 -48.16
C PHE A 199 10.28 -31.26 -47.48
N LEU A 200 10.13 -31.03 -46.18
CA LEU A 200 9.00 -31.49 -45.38
C LEU A 200 8.19 -30.27 -44.96
N THR A 201 6.95 -30.17 -45.45
CA THR A 201 6.04 -29.08 -45.10
C THR A 201 5.09 -29.55 -44.00
N LEU A 202 5.13 -28.88 -42.86
CA LEU A 202 4.24 -29.11 -41.73
C LEU A 202 3.07 -28.12 -41.76
N SER A 203 1.85 -28.63 -41.70
CA SER A 203 0.62 -27.85 -41.58
C SER A 203 -0.25 -28.44 -40.47
N ALA A 204 -0.97 -27.60 -39.74
CA ALA A 204 -2.00 -28.05 -38.81
C ALA A 204 -3.35 -28.13 -39.53
N LEU A 205 -4.05 -29.25 -39.36
CA LEU A 205 -5.44 -29.44 -39.77
C LEU A 205 -6.31 -29.36 -38.52
N PHE A 206 -7.29 -28.46 -38.55
CA PHE A 206 -8.27 -28.29 -37.49
C PHE A 206 -9.63 -28.76 -37.97
N HIS A 207 -10.16 -29.80 -37.34
CA HIS A 207 -11.49 -30.33 -37.60
C HIS A 207 -12.45 -29.87 -36.51
N ASP A 208 -13.44 -29.07 -36.89
CA ASP A 208 -14.52 -28.66 -35.99
C ASP A 208 -15.62 -29.74 -35.94
N SER A 209 -16.37 -29.76 -34.85
CA SER A 209 -17.58 -30.55 -34.61
C SER A 209 -18.65 -30.47 -35.72
N LEU A 210 -18.61 -29.42 -36.53
CA LEU A 210 -19.48 -29.19 -37.69
C LEU A 210 -18.94 -29.79 -39.01
N GLY A 211 -17.77 -30.45 -38.99
CA GLY A 211 -17.14 -31.07 -40.14
C GLY A 211 -16.33 -30.12 -41.03
N ASN A 212 -16.10 -28.89 -40.57
CA ASN A 212 -15.24 -27.93 -41.28
C ASN A 212 -13.77 -28.25 -40.99
N THR A 213 -12.93 -28.19 -42.02
CA THR A 213 -11.48 -28.37 -41.90
C THR A 213 -10.77 -27.07 -42.24
N ILE A 214 -9.95 -26.58 -41.31
CA ILE A 214 -9.10 -25.40 -41.51
C ILE A 214 -7.65 -25.90 -41.57
N THR A 215 -6.95 -25.61 -42.67
CA THR A 215 -5.52 -25.93 -42.82
C THR A 215 -4.69 -24.67 -42.60
N GLN A 216 -3.72 -24.73 -41.69
CA GLN A 216 -2.78 -23.64 -41.45
C GLN A 216 -1.34 -24.13 -41.64
N PRO A 217 -0.53 -23.48 -42.51
CA PRO A 217 0.89 -23.80 -42.64
C PRO A 217 1.66 -23.41 -41.36
N LEU A 218 2.54 -24.29 -40.89
CA LEU A 218 3.33 -24.11 -39.66
C LEU A 218 4.80 -23.86 -39.95
N ALA A 219 5.44 -24.78 -40.67
CA ALA A 219 6.86 -24.75 -40.95
C ALA A 219 7.20 -25.51 -42.23
N GLU A 220 8.27 -25.10 -42.90
CA GLU A 220 8.89 -25.85 -43.99
C GLU A 220 10.32 -26.18 -43.58
N MET A 221 10.66 -27.46 -43.65
CA MET A 221 11.97 -27.97 -43.24
C MET A 221 12.64 -28.67 -44.41
N ARG A 222 13.96 -28.76 -44.37
CA ARG A 222 14.73 -29.50 -45.37
C ARG A 222 15.33 -30.73 -44.73
N GLY A 223 15.08 -31.90 -45.30
CA GLY A 223 15.68 -33.17 -44.88
C GLY A 223 17.20 -33.03 -44.89
N VAL A 224 17.81 -33.18 -43.72
CA VAL A 224 19.26 -33.14 -43.55
C VAL A 224 19.78 -34.55 -43.76
N GLY A 225 20.53 -34.74 -44.84
CA GLY A 225 21.28 -35.97 -45.11
C GLY A 225 22.64 -35.98 -44.44
#